data_AF-A0A7W9ND81-F1
#
_entry.id   AF-A0A7W9ND81-F1
#
_cell.length_a   1.000
_cell.length_b   1.000
_cell.length_c   1.000
_cell.angle_alpha   90.00
_cell.angle_beta   90.00
_cell.angle_gamma   90.00
#
_symmetry.space_group_name_H-M   'P 1'
#
loop_
_entity.id
_entity.type
_entity.pdbx_description
1 polymer ?
#
loop_
_entity_poly.entity_id
_entity_poly.type
_entity_poly.pdbx_seq_one_letter_code
_entity_poly.pdbx_strand_id
1 'polypeptide(L)'
;MSSDVVEAEVASRPSVSAPDAMSPEALAEARRAQPRRGLLGLLFVIPASVLLAVGWGGPVHSLTVLGPLLTFALPVVAMIAFWWQDWPGSLLTGGWSGLGDTVIVAVGGVLLATVGQALVEGVDLQGIFAPAPGHPSLSETVPLAVGIFGAILQLTLVGECWPLRGFGRIGSGVAALVLCGVVGYALYSGLVTAGVVAGESYASWFAALGVWQMVWYVALRGWPFARIRRRGLRLATAHLSVVACGWVSYLFAEHVLGWEPGRIAEVSGAAIGSILVVAMLFEAWPAIRLTEVPGRSLVLVLVVVSTAVLSSVLPVVAGSLGVPERQALSWSTHATLNALSLAVILHVAVWRRWLAD
;
A
#
# COMPACT_ATOMS: atom_id res chain seq x y z
N MET A 1 11.43 -28.88 -8.34
CA MET A 1 9.97 -28.94 -8.63
C MET A 1 9.77 -28.45 -10.05
N SER A 2 9.05 -29.20 -10.88
CA SER A 2 8.75 -28.80 -12.27
C SER A 2 7.94 -27.49 -12.28
N SER A 3 8.19 -26.60 -13.26
CA SER A 3 7.43 -25.36 -13.47
C SER A 3 5.92 -25.59 -13.49
N ASP A 4 5.51 -26.74 -14.00
CA ASP A 4 4.10 -27.09 -14.23
C ASP A 4 3.36 -27.38 -12.93
N VAL A 5 4.07 -27.88 -11.90
CA VAL A 5 3.51 -28.11 -10.56
C VAL A 5 3.31 -26.78 -9.83
N VAL A 6 4.25 -25.84 -9.99
CA VAL A 6 4.13 -24.49 -9.43
C VAL A 6 3.00 -23.71 -10.12
N GLU A 7 2.84 -23.83 -11.45
CA GLU A 7 1.74 -23.18 -12.17
C GLU A 7 0.36 -23.75 -11.78
N ALA A 8 0.25 -25.06 -11.60
CA ALA A 8 -0.99 -25.70 -11.15
C ALA A 8 -1.35 -25.32 -9.69
N GLU A 9 -0.36 -25.18 -8.82
CA GLU A 9 -0.55 -24.75 -7.42
C GLU A 9 -0.90 -23.26 -7.33
N VAL A 10 -0.32 -22.41 -8.19
CA VAL A 10 -0.61 -20.96 -8.32
C VAL A 10 -2.03 -20.69 -8.85
N ALA A 11 -2.58 -21.58 -9.69
CA ALA A 11 -3.96 -21.51 -10.15
C ALA A 11 -4.99 -21.84 -9.06
N SER A 12 -4.57 -22.47 -7.95
CA SER A 12 -5.48 -22.98 -6.90
C SER A 12 -5.72 -22.01 -5.73
N ARG A 13 -4.94 -20.93 -5.60
CA ARG A 13 -5.16 -19.93 -4.54
C ARG A 13 -6.34 -19.00 -4.89
N PRO A 14 -7.28 -18.76 -3.95
CA PRO A 14 -8.39 -17.84 -4.15
C PRO A 14 -7.88 -16.46 -4.57
N SER A 15 -8.60 -15.76 -5.46
CA SER A 15 -8.28 -14.37 -5.77
C SER A 15 -8.39 -13.52 -4.50
N VAL A 16 -7.62 -12.43 -4.41
CA VAL A 16 -7.66 -11.47 -3.28
C VAL A 16 -9.07 -10.91 -3.05
N SER A 17 -9.90 -10.91 -4.10
CA SER A 17 -11.32 -10.55 -4.10
C SER A 17 -12.28 -11.62 -3.57
N ALA A 18 -11.81 -12.83 -3.26
CA ALA A 18 -12.60 -13.96 -2.76
C ALA A 18 -11.86 -14.76 -1.66
N PRO A 19 -11.42 -14.13 -0.56
CA PRO A 19 -10.61 -14.75 0.50
C PRO A 19 -11.39 -15.60 1.51
N ASP A 20 -12.74 -15.61 1.48
CA ASP A 20 -13.58 -16.43 2.37
C ASP A 20 -13.44 -17.96 2.13
N ALA A 21 -12.50 -18.37 1.28
CA ALA A 21 -12.11 -19.75 1.03
C ALA A 21 -10.94 -20.23 1.93
N MET A 22 -10.68 -19.59 3.07
CA MET A 22 -9.80 -20.19 4.09
C MET A 22 -10.40 -21.51 4.58
N SER A 23 -9.59 -22.55 4.64
CA SER A 23 -10.04 -23.82 5.21
C SER A 23 -10.44 -23.62 6.69
N PRO A 24 -11.41 -24.39 7.21
CA PRO A 24 -11.81 -24.32 8.62
C PRO A 24 -10.61 -24.47 9.57
N GLU A 25 -9.61 -25.26 9.20
CA GLU A 25 -8.36 -25.46 9.93
C GLU A 25 -7.50 -24.20 9.96
N ALA A 26 -7.28 -23.55 8.81
CA ALA A 26 -6.53 -22.30 8.73
C ALA A 26 -7.20 -21.18 9.54
N LEU A 27 -8.53 -21.11 9.52
CA LEU A 27 -9.29 -20.15 10.32
C LEU A 27 -9.18 -20.43 11.82
N ALA A 28 -9.26 -21.70 12.22
CA ALA A 28 -9.09 -22.10 13.62
C ALA A 28 -7.69 -21.76 14.13
N GLU A 29 -6.66 -21.97 13.31
CA GLU A 29 -5.29 -21.62 13.65
C GLU A 29 -5.09 -20.10 13.78
N ALA A 30 -5.55 -19.32 12.81
CA ALA A 30 -5.51 -17.85 12.87
C ALA A 30 -6.18 -17.32 14.15
N ARG A 31 -7.32 -17.89 14.56
CA ARG A 31 -8.03 -17.51 15.79
C ARG A 31 -7.25 -17.84 17.07
N ARG A 32 -6.50 -18.94 17.09
CA ARG A 32 -5.67 -19.38 18.23
C ARG A 32 -4.39 -18.58 18.33
N ALA A 33 -3.76 -18.29 17.20
CA ALA A 33 -2.44 -17.64 17.15
C ALA A 33 -2.51 -16.14 17.46
N GLN A 34 -3.66 -15.50 17.30
CA GLN A 34 -3.88 -14.09 17.63
C GLN A 34 -4.44 -13.90 19.07
N PRO A 35 -3.94 -12.90 19.83
CA PRO A 35 -3.17 -11.75 19.36
C PRO A 35 -1.64 -11.92 19.40
N ARG A 36 -1.13 -13.08 19.84
CA ARG A 36 0.30 -13.28 20.08
C ARG A 36 1.15 -13.01 18.83
N ARG A 37 0.73 -13.50 17.66
CA ARG A 37 1.45 -13.26 16.39
C ARG A 37 1.51 -11.78 16.02
N GLY A 38 0.40 -11.06 16.13
CA GLY A 38 0.37 -9.62 15.88
C GLY A 38 1.27 -8.85 16.85
N LEU A 39 1.24 -9.20 18.14
CA LEU A 39 2.09 -8.58 19.17
C LEU A 39 3.59 -8.84 18.93
N LEU A 40 3.98 -10.06 18.55
CA LEU A 40 5.35 -10.37 18.17
C LEU A 40 5.76 -9.61 16.90
N GLY A 41 4.85 -9.50 15.93
CA GLY A 41 5.10 -8.73 14.71
C GLY A 41 5.34 -7.24 14.98
N LEU A 42 4.74 -6.65 16.02
CA LEU A 42 5.04 -5.28 16.42
C LEU A 42 6.51 -5.07 16.81
N LEU A 43 7.20 -6.10 17.31
CA LEU A 43 8.64 -6.03 17.63
C LEU A 43 9.50 -5.82 16.38
N PHE A 44 9.00 -6.17 15.19
CA PHE A 44 9.62 -5.86 13.92
C PHE A 44 9.05 -4.59 13.29
N VAL A 45 7.72 -4.49 13.23
CA VAL A 45 7.03 -3.42 12.51
C VAL A 45 7.34 -2.05 13.11
N ILE A 46 7.32 -1.90 14.44
CA ILE A 46 7.57 -0.60 15.08
C ILE A 46 9.00 -0.13 14.83
N PRO A 47 10.06 -0.92 15.13
CA PRO A 47 11.43 -0.48 14.85
C PRO A 47 11.68 -0.19 13.38
N ALA A 48 11.20 -1.05 12.46
CA ALA A 48 11.34 -0.81 11.02
C ALA A 48 10.65 0.50 10.59
N SER A 49 9.45 0.76 11.08
CA SER A 49 8.71 1.99 10.78
C SER A 49 9.43 3.23 11.31
N VAL A 50 9.97 3.17 12.53
CA VAL A 50 10.75 4.27 13.12
C VAL A 50 12.01 4.50 12.29
N LEU A 51 12.77 3.45 11.98
CA LEU A 51 13.98 3.57 11.15
C LEU A 51 13.70 4.19 9.78
N LEU A 52 12.59 3.82 9.13
CA LEU A 52 12.19 4.41 7.86
C LEU A 52 11.69 5.86 7.98
N ALA A 53 11.01 6.21 9.08
CA ALA A 53 10.43 7.54 9.27
C ALA A 53 11.42 8.59 9.79
N VAL A 54 12.49 8.17 10.50
CA VAL A 54 13.45 9.09 11.14
C VAL A 54 14.93 8.73 10.94
N GLY A 55 15.24 7.50 10.53
CA GLY A 55 16.60 6.96 10.58
C GLY A 55 17.55 7.52 9.53
N TRP A 56 17.05 8.12 8.45
CA TRP A 56 17.89 8.68 7.39
C TRP A 56 18.21 10.15 7.66
N GLY A 57 19.21 10.40 8.51
CA GLY A 57 19.68 11.77 8.82
C GLY A 57 18.65 12.64 9.57
N GLY A 58 17.63 12.03 10.17
CA GLY A 58 16.55 12.72 10.89
C GLY A 58 15.19 12.66 10.17
N PRO A 59 14.11 13.14 10.80
CA PRO A 59 12.74 12.97 10.32
C PRO A 59 12.45 13.72 9.02
N VAL A 60 12.94 14.96 8.90
CA VAL A 60 12.77 15.77 7.68
C VAL A 60 13.54 15.15 6.52
N HIS A 61 14.78 14.75 6.75
CA HIS A 61 15.60 14.18 5.68
C HIS A 61 15.07 12.82 5.23
N SER A 62 14.60 11.99 6.16
CA SER A 62 13.90 10.74 5.88
C SER A 62 12.64 10.97 5.03
N LEU A 63 11.80 11.95 5.38
CA LEU A 63 10.65 12.32 4.55
C LEU A 63 11.08 12.71 3.13
N THR A 64 12.12 13.54 2.99
CA THR A 64 12.54 14.05 1.66
C THR A 64 13.14 12.98 0.75
N VAL A 65 13.88 12.01 1.32
CA VAL A 65 14.58 10.96 0.55
C VAL A 65 13.76 9.68 0.50
N LEU A 66 13.43 9.13 1.66
CA LEU A 66 12.70 7.86 1.76
C LEU A 66 11.23 8.03 1.40
N GLY A 67 10.61 9.20 1.61
CA GLY A 67 9.22 9.44 1.22
C GLY A 67 8.94 9.03 -0.23
N PRO A 68 9.55 9.69 -1.23
CA PRO A 68 9.34 9.34 -2.62
C PRO A 68 9.86 7.95 -2.99
N LEU A 69 11.05 7.55 -2.51
CA LEU A 69 11.64 6.24 -2.81
C LEU A 69 10.72 5.09 -2.38
N LEU A 70 10.16 5.17 -1.17
CA LEU A 70 9.23 4.17 -0.68
C LEU A 70 7.94 4.18 -1.49
N THR A 71 7.40 5.34 -1.87
CA THR A 71 6.21 5.42 -2.72
C THR A 71 6.43 4.72 -4.06
N PHE A 72 7.60 4.88 -4.69
CA PHE A 72 7.96 4.15 -5.93
C PHE A 72 8.26 2.68 -5.70
N ALA A 73 8.63 2.27 -4.49
CA ALA A 73 8.81 0.87 -4.14
C ALA A 73 7.47 0.12 -3.98
N LEU A 74 6.40 0.81 -3.56
CA LEU A 74 5.07 0.22 -3.33
C LEU A 74 4.51 -0.56 -4.54
N PRO A 75 4.60 -0.07 -5.80
CA PRO A 75 4.37 -0.86 -7.01
C PRO A 75 4.99 -2.26 -6.97
N VAL A 76 6.30 -2.34 -6.69
CA VAL A 76 7.06 -3.60 -6.67
C VAL A 76 6.57 -4.50 -5.53
N VAL A 77 6.31 -3.91 -4.37
CA VAL A 77 5.75 -4.62 -3.21
C VAL A 77 4.39 -5.24 -3.54
N ALA A 78 3.49 -4.49 -4.18
CA ALA A 78 2.19 -5.00 -4.60
C ALA A 78 2.32 -6.11 -5.64
N MET A 79 3.31 -6.03 -6.54
CA MET A 79 3.59 -7.11 -7.48
C MET A 79 4.06 -8.38 -6.78
N ILE A 80 5.02 -8.29 -5.86
CA ILE A 80 5.50 -9.44 -5.08
C ILE A 80 4.35 -10.05 -4.28
N ALA A 81 3.60 -9.22 -3.56
CA ALA A 81 2.54 -9.66 -2.66
C ALA A 81 1.29 -10.22 -3.38
N PHE A 82 0.80 -9.53 -4.42
CA PHE A 82 -0.50 -9.84 -5.02
C PHE A 82 -0.43 -10.51 -6.38
N TRP A 83 0.68 -10.39 -7.12
CA TRP A 83 0.81 -10.92 -8.47
C TRP A 83 1.76 -12.12 -8.55
N TRP A 84 3.00 -11.92 -8.13
CA TRP A 84 4.09 -12.87 -8.23
C TRP A 84 4.12 -13.88 -7.08
N GLN A 85 3.34 -13.64 -6.03
CA GLN A 85 3.14 -14.55 -4.90
C GLN A 85 4.47 -14.95 -4.26
N ASP A 86 5.21 -13.95 -3.77
CA ASP A 86 6.53 -14.09 -3.14
C ASP A 86 7.63 -14.53 -4.12
N TRP A 87 7.50 -14.23 -5.40
CA TRP A 87 8.59 -14.36 -6.37
C TRP A 87 9.28 -13.01 -6.58
N PRO A 88 10.62 -12.98 -6.65
CA PRO A 88 11.54 -14.13 -6.77
C PRO A 88 12.09 -14.73 -5.47
N GLY A 89 11.76 -14.21 -4.28
CA GLY A 89 12.22 -14.74 -3.00
C GLY A 89 11.96 -16.23 -2.81
N SER A 90 10.87 -16.76 -3.37
CA SER A 90 10.53 -18.19 -3.42
C SER A 90 11.56 -19.08 -4.14
N LEU A 91 12.49 -18.51 -4.91
CA LEU A 91 13.62 -19.25 -5.50
C LEU A 91 14.75 -19.51 -4.48
N LEU A 92 14.78 -18.77 -3.36
CA LEU A 92 15.80 -18.90 -2.32
C LEU A 92 15.30 -19.86 -1.23
N THR A 93 16.14 -20.80 -0.83
CA THR A 93 15.84 -21.74 0.27
C THR A 93 16.18 -21.14 1.63
N GLY A 94 15.36 -21.43 2.65
CA GLY A 94 15.56 -20.97 4.02
C GLY A 94 15.14 -19.52 4.25
N GLY A 95 15.54 -18.91 5.37
CA GLY A 95 15.15 -17.54 5.76
C GLY A 95 15.64 -16.40 4.84
N TRP A 96 16.28 -16.74 3.71
CA TRP A 96 16.83 -15.77 2.74
C TRP A 96 15.80 -15.22 1.75
N SER A 97 14.64 -15.86 1.60
CA SER A 97 13.59 -15.40 0.69
C SER A 97 13.14 -13.97 0.99
N GLY A 98 12.94 -13.66 2.27
CA GLY A 98 12.54 -12.32 2.72
C GLY A 98 13.61 -11.25 2.47
N LEU A 99 14.89 -11.59 2.62
CA LEU A 99 16.00 -10.70 2.29
C LEU A 99 16.06 -10.42 0.79
N GLY A 100 15.94 -11.46 -0.04
CA GLY A 100 15.97 -11.32 -1.50
C GLY A 100 14.88 -10.39 -2.01
N ASP A 101 13.64 -10.61 -1.55
CA ASP A 101 12.51 -9.74 -1.92
C ASP A 101 12.66 -8.31 -1.39
N THR A 102 13.21 -8.14 -0.18
CA THR A 102 13.47 -6.80 0.37
C THR A 102 14.50 -6.04 -0.46
N VAL A 103 15.58 -6.71 -0.91
CA VAL A 103 16.59 -6.12 -1.81
C VAL A 103 15.95 -5.73 -3.14
N ILE A 104 15.07 -6.55 -3.68
CA ILE A 104 14.39 -6.27 -4.96
C ILE A 104 13.42 -5.11 -4.83
N VAL A 105 12.70 -5.01 -3.71
CA VAL A 105 11.86 -3.84 -3.41
C VAL A 105 12.71 -2.58 -3.35
N ALA A 106 13.87 -2.63 -2.69
CA ALA A 106 14.78 -1.48 -2.60
C ALA A 106 15.34 -1.07 -3.96
N VAL A 107 15.91 -2.02 -4.72
CA VAL A 107 16.47 -1.76 -6.06
C VAL A 107 15.39 -1.30 -7.03
N GLY A 108 14.25 -1.97 -7.03
CA GLY A 108 13.10 -1.62 -7.87
C GLY A 108 12.55 -0.23 -7.54
N GLY A 109 12.46 0.13 -6.27
CA GLY A 109 12.07 1.48 -5.83
C GLY A 109 13.01 2.56 -6.35
N VAL A 110 14.33 2.35 -6.27
CA VAL A 110 15.33 3.30 -6.81
C VAL A 110 15.23 3.41 -8.33
N LEU A 111 15.09 2.29 -9.05
CA LEU A 111 14.95 2.29 -10.50
C LEU A 111 13.68 3.00 -10.96
N LEU A 112 12.53 2.71 -10.32
CA LEU A 112 11.27 3.37 -10.63
C LEU A 112 11.28 4.84 -10.27
N ALA A 113 11.92 5.23 -9.16
CA ALA A 113 12.11 6.64 -8.80
C ALA A 113 12.98 7.37 -9.83
N THR A 114 14.05 6.74 -10.32
CA THR A 114 14.90 7.30 -11.37
C THR A 114 14.11 7.52 -12.66
N VAL A 115 13.29 6.55 -13.07
CA VAL A 115 12.40 6.67 -14.23
C VAL A 115 11.36 7.77 -14.01
N GLY A 116 10.76 7.82 -12.82
CA GLY A 116 9.79 8.87 -12.46
C GLY A 116 10.40 10.27 -12.53
N GLN A 117 11.61 10.45 -12.00
CA GLN A 117 12.36 11.70 -12.08
C GLN A 117 12.66 12.07 -13.54
N ALA A 118 13.09 11.10 -14.35
CA ALA A 118 13.34 11.30 -15.78
C ALA A 118 12.11 11.81 -16.55
N LEU A 119 10.91 11.36 -16.16
CA LEU A 119 9.64 11.72 -16.80
C LEU A 119 9.12 13.10 -16.39
N VAL A 120 9.58 13.66 -15.27
CA VAL A 120 9.06 14.91 -14.69
C VAL A 120 10.09 16.04 -14.83
N GLU A 121 11.33 15.85 -14.37
CA GLU A 121 12.34 16.93 -14.25
C GLU A 121 13.71 16.57 -14.84
N GLY A 122 13.91 15.33 -15.30
CA GLY A 122 15.20 14.82 -15.82
C GLY A 122 15.91 13.90 -14.82
N VAL A 123 16.94 13.17 -15.29
CA VAL A 123 17.66 12.18 -14.47
C VAL A 123 18.72 12.85 -13.59
N ASP A 124 18.63 12.66 -12.28
CA ASP A 124 19.65 13.08 -11.33
C ASP A 124 19.73 12.13 -10.12
N LEU A 125 20.56 11.09 -10.25
CA LEU A 125 20.78 10.08 -9.22
C LEU A 125 21.38 10.65 -7.94
N GLN A 126 22.18 11.71 -8.03
CA GLN A 126 22.77 12.33 -6.85
C GLN A 126 21.69 13.08 -6.06
N GLY A 127 20.83 13.82 -6.77
CA GLY A 127 19.68 14.52 -6.18
C GLY A 127 18.69 13.61 -5.44
N ILE A 128 18.58 12.33 -5.86
CA ILE A 128 17.74 11.34 -5.17
C ILE A 128 18.20 11.08 -3.73
N PHE A 129 19.51 10.90 -3.51
CA PHE A 129 20.05 10.50 -2.21
C PHE A 129 20.61 11.68 -1.40
N ALA A 130 20.96 12.78 -2.08
CA ALA A 130 21.54 13.98 -1.49
C ALA A 130 20.80 15.24 -1.99
N PRO A 131 19.52 15.43 -1.62
CA PRO A 131 18.74 16.60 -2.02
C PRO A 131 19.41 17.89 -1.52
N ALA A 132 19.68 18.80 -2.46
CA ALA A 132 20.28 20.10 -2.19
C ALA A 132 19.86 21.12 -3.28
N PRO A 133 19.99 22.44 -3.03
CA PRO A 133 19.73 23.45 -4.06
C PRO A 133 20.52 23.15 -5.34
N GLY A 134 19.84 23.16 -6.49
CA GLY A 134 20.42 22.83 -7.80
C GLY A 134 20.15 21.41 -8.29
N HIS A 135 19.59 20.53 -7.45
CA HIS A 135 19.12 19.21 -7.83
C HIS A 135 17.58 19.17 -7.95
N PRO A 136 16.99 18.50 -8.97
CA PRO A 136 15.56 18.26 -9.07
C PRO A 136 14.98 17.59 -7.82
N SER A 137 13.78 18.02 -7.39
CA SER A 137 13.18 17.54 -6.14
C SER A 137 12.39 16.26 -6.39
N LEU A 138 12.81 15.16 -5.77
CA LEU A 138 12.09 13.90 -5.91
C LEU A 138 10.66 13.97 -5.33
N SER A 139 10.39 14.91 -4.42
CA SER A 139 9.04 15.14 -3.87
C SER A 139 8.01 15.54 -4.95
N GLU A 140 8.43 16.24 -6.00
CA GLU A 140 7.54 16.65 -7.11
C GLU A 140 7.06 15.45 -7.94
N THR A 141 7.76 14.32 -7.85
CA THR A 141 7.41 13.08 -8.53
C THR A 141 6.45 12.19 -7.73
N VAL A 142 6.17 12.53 -6.46
CA VAL A 142 5.27 11.75 -5.58
C VAL A 142 3.87 11.61 -6.16
N PRO A 143 3.21 12.64 -6.72
CA PRO A 143 1.89 12.47 -7.34
C PRO A 143 1.91 11.44 -8.47
N LEU A 144 2.94 11.43 -9.31
CA LEU A 144 3.11 10.40 -10.35
C LEU A 144 3.19 9.00 -9.72
N ALA A 145 4.05 8.81 -8.72
CA ALA A 145 4.23 7.54 -8.03
C ALA A 145 2.92 7.03 -7.42
N VAL A 146 2.17 7.91 -6.76
CA VAL A 146 0.86 7.61 -6.17
C VAL A 146 -0.15 7.19 -7.24
N GLY A 147 -0.18 7.87 -8.39
CA GLY A 147 -1.04 7.50 -9.51
C GLY A 147 -0.74 6.11 -10.07
N ILE A 148 0.55 5.80 -10.25
CA ILE A 148 1.01 4.48 -10.69
C ILE A 148 0.61 3.40 -9.68
N PHE A 149 0.88 3.63 -8.39
CA PHE A 149 0.55 2.68 -7.34
C PHE A 149 -0.96 2.46 -7.20
N GLY A 150 -1.76 3.53 -7.26
CA GLY A 150 -3.22 3.43 -7.25
C GLY A 150 -3.76 2.61 -8.43
N ALA A 151 -3.18 2.78 -9.62
CA ALA A 151 -3.52 1.96 -10.79
C ALA A 151 -3.14 0.48 -10.60
N ILE A 152 -2.00 0.19 -9.96
CA ILE A 152 -1.57 -1.17 -9.64
C ILE A 152 -2.54 -1.82 -8.65
N LEU A 153 -2.92 -1.12 -7.57
CA LEU A 153 -3.91 -1.62 -6.63
C LEU A 153 -5.27 -1.83 -7.29
N GLN A 154 -5.66 -0.94 -8.21
CA GLN A 154 -6.88 -1.09 -8.98
C GLN A 154 -6.85 -2.35 -9.85
N LEU A 155 -5.73 -2.63 -10.50
CA LEU A 155 -5.58 -3.82 -11.34
C LEU A 155 -5.48 -5.11 -10.51
N THR A 156 -4.74 -5.09 -9.40
CA THR A 156 -4.46 -6.27 -8.57
C THR A 156 -5.64 -6.62 -7.65
N LEU A 157 -6.02 -5.69 -6.76
CA LEU A 157 -7.06 -5.93 -5.76
C LEU A 157 -8.45 -5.92 -6.40
N VAL A 158 -8.76 -4.86 -7.15
CA VAL A 158 -10.12 -4.64 -7.68
C VAL A 158 -10.36 -5.46 -8.95
N GLY A 159 -9.40 -5.43 -9.87
CA GLY A 159 -9.43 -6.10 -11.17
C GLY A 159 -9.08 -7.59 -11.14
N GLU A 160 -8.66 -8.14 -10.00
CA GLU A 160 -8.23 -9.54 -9.86
C GLU A 160 -7.09 -9.95 -10.83
N CYS A 161 -6.23 -8.99 -11.16
CA CYS A 161 -5.17 -9.11 -12.17
C CYS A 161 -5.69 -9.33 -13.62
N TRP A 162 -6.99 -9.12 -13.88
CA TRP A 162 -7.56 -9.21 -15.22
C TRP A 162 -7.29 -7.94 -16.03
N PRO A 163 -7.00 -8.03 -17.35
CA PRO A 163 -6.99 -9.22 -18.20
C PRO A 163 -5.68 -10.01 -18.23
N LEU A 164 -4.63 -9.54 -17.56
CA LEU A 164 -3.28 -10.03 -17.81
C LEU A 164 -2.95 -11.37 -17.14
N ARG A 165 -3.74 -11.83 -16.16
CA ARG A 165 -3.51 -13.07 -15.39
C ARG A 165 -3.25 -14.33 -16.22
N GLY A 166 -3.67 -14.38 -17.49
CA GLY A 166 -3.49 -15.52 -18.37
C GLY A 166 -2.14 -15.64 -19.09
N PHE A 167 -1.26 -14.64 -19.04
CA PHE A 167 -0.04 -14.57 -19.86
C PHE A 167 1.25 -14.99 -19.13
N GLY A 168 1.16 -15.95 -18.21
CA GLY A 168 2.27 -16.43 -17.40
C GLY A 168 2.62 -15.47 -16.24
N ARG A 169 3.04 -16.01 -15.10
CA ARG A 169 3.14 -15.25 -13.82
C ARG A 169 4.07 -14.04 -13.91
N ILE A 170 5.29 -14.24 -14.40
CA ILE A 170 6.34 -13.21 -14.37
C ILE A 170 6.07 -12.15 -15.45
N GLY A 171 5.94 -12.60 -16.70
CA GLY A 171 5.73 -11.71 -17.86
C GLY A 171 4.47 -10.86 -17.75
N SER A 172 3.34 -11.43 -17.32
CA SER A 172 2.11 -10.66 -17.10
C SER A 172 2.26 -9.61 -16.00
N GLY A 173 3.07 -9.89 -14.97
CA GLY A 173 3.31 -8.91 -13.91
C GLY A 173 4.20 -7.76 -14.36
N VAL A 174 5.25 -8.02 -15.14
CA VAL A 174 6.05 -6.94 -15.75
C VAL A 174 5.19 -6.10 -16.70
N ALA A 175 4.34 -6.75 -17.51
CA ALA A 175 3.40 -6.04 -18.37
C ALA A 175 2.40 -5.19 -17.56
N ALA A 176 1.93 -5.69 -16.40
CA ALA A 176 1.07 -4.94 -15.49
C ALA A 176 1.76 -3.70 -14.93
N LEU A 177 3.02 -3.82 -14.48
CA LEU A 177 3.82 -2.67 -14.03
C LEU A 177 3.97 -1.61 -15.12
N VAL A 178 4.31 -2.03 -16.35
CA VAL A 178 4.46 -1.12 -17.49
C VAL A 178 3.13 -0.44 -17.82
N LEU A 179 2.04 -1.23 -17.90
CA LEU A 179 0.71 -0.69 -18.20
C LEU A 179 0.25 0.32 -17.16
N CYS A 180 0.37 -0.01 -15.86
CA CYS A 180 0.02 0.91 -14.79
C CYS A 180 0.95 2.12 -14.73
N GLY A 181 2.22 1.96 -15.10
CA GLY A 181 3.17 3.06 -15.29
C GLY A 181 2.70 4.04 -16.36
N VAL A 182 2.35 3.53 -17.55
CA VAL A 182 1.82 4.32 -18.68
C VAL A 182 0.51 5.00 -18.30
N VAL A 183 -0.42 4.30 -17.68
CA VAL A 183 -1.71 4.87 -17.25
C VAL A 183 -1.50 5.94 -16.18
N GLY A 184 -0.68 5.68 -15.17
CA GLY A 184 -0.36 6.63 -14.12
C GLY A 184 0.31 7.89 -14.67
N TYR A 185 1.24 7.75 -15.61
CA TYR A 185 1.86 8.88 -16.30
C TYR A 185 0.90 9.66 -17.18
N ALA A 186 0.02 8.99 -17.92
CA ALA A 186 -1.01 9.64 -18.73
C ALA A 186 -1.98 10.47 -17.87
N LEU A 187 -2.39 9.94 -16.72
CA LEU A 187 -3.24 10.65 -15.76
C LEU A 187 -2.50 11.84 -15.12
N TYR A 188 -1.26 11.64 -14.68
CA TYR A 188 -0.42 12.70 -14.13
C TYR A 188 -0.20 13.83 -15.13
N SER A 189 0.21 13.51 -16.36
CA SER A 189 0.46 14.51 -17.41
C SER A 189 -0.83 15.24 -17.82
N GLY A 190 -1.93 14.52 -18.00
CA GLY A 190 -3.21 15.10 -18.41
C GLY A 190 -3.90 15.96 -17.34
N LEU A 191 -3.63 15.71 -16.05
CA LEU A 191 -4.28 16.43 -14.94
C LEU A 191 -3.34 17.40 -14.23
N VAL A 192 -2.14 16.96 -13.85
CA VAL A 192 -1.19 17.75 -13.07
C VAL A 192 -0.33 18.62 -13.96
N THR A 193 0.38 18.03 -14.93
CA THR A 193 1.28 18.80 -15.82
C THR A 193 0.51 19.78 -16.70
N ALA A 194 -0.71 19.43 -17.12
CA ALA A 194 -1.60 20.33 -17.85
C ALA A 194 -2.21 21.46 -16.99
N GLY A 195 -1.97 21.47 -15.67
CA GLY A 195 -2.46 22.50 -14.76
C GLY A 195 -3.95 22.41 -14.42
N VAL A 196 -4.60 21.26 -14.66
CA VAL A 196 -6.02 21.05 -14.36
C VAL A 196 -6.23 20.85 -12.85
N VAL A 197 -5.30 20.16 -12.19
CA VAL A 197 -5.35 19.83 -10.76
C VAL A 197 -3.96 19.98 -10.14
N ALA A 198 -3.86 20.54 -8.93
CA ALA A 198 -2.60 20.60 -8.20
C ALA A 198 -2.09 19.18 -7.85
N GLY A 199 -0.77 18.97 -7.85
CA GLY A 199 -0.17 17.67 -7.57
C GLY A 199 -0.55 17.11 -6.19
N GLU A 200 -0.67 17.97 -5.18
CA GLU A 200 -1.12 17.58 -3.83
C GLU A 200 -2.59 17.14 -3.80
N SER A 201 -3.48 17.86 -4.51
CA SER A 201 -4.88 17.47 -4.67
C SER A 201 -5.00 16.13 -5.41
N TYR A 202 -4.19 15.91 -6.45
CA TYR A 202 -4.12 14.64 -7.15
C TYR A 202 -3.67 13.50 -6.22
N ALA A 203 -2.59 13.70 -5.47
CA ALA A 203 -2.05 12.68 -4.56
C ALA A 203 -3.02 12.35 -3.42
N SER A 204 -3.68 13.35 -2.83
CA SER A 204 -4.66 13.17 -1.76
C SER A 204 -5.95 12.51 -2.26
N TRP A 205 -6.41 12.82 -3.48
CA TRP A 205 -7.52 12.10 -4.12
C TRP A 205 -7.20 10.61 -4.32
N PHE A 206 -6.01 10.29 -4.84
CA PHE A 206 -5.59 8.89 -4.98
C PHE A 206 -5.35 8.19 -3.64
N ALA A 207 -4.91 8.91 -2.61
CA ALA A 207 -4.82 8.35 -1.26
C ALA A 207 -6.21 7.97 -0.72
N ALA A 208 -7.22 8.82 -0.91
CA ALA A 208 -8.61 8.52 -0.55
C ALA A 208 -9.17 7.33 -1.35
N LEU A 209 -8.84 7.23 -2.65
CA LEU A 209 -9.17 6.06 -3.47
C LEU A 209 -8.49 4.79 -2.92
N GLY A 210 -7.22 4.88 -2.54
CA GLY A 210 -6.45 3.82 -1.89
C GLY A 210 -7.09 3.32 -0.60
N VAL A 211 -7.62 4.22 0.24
CA VAL A 211 -8.37 3.82 1.44
C VAL A 211 -9.51 2.87 1.08
N TRP A 212 -10.30 3.18 0.05
CA TRP A 212 -11.43 2.32 -0.34
C TRP A 212 -10.99 1.01 -0.99
N GLN A 213 -9.89 1.00 -1.75
CA GLN A 213 -9.28 -0.26 -2.21
C GLN A 213 -8.93 -1.15 -1.01
N MET A 214 -8.29 -0.58 0.01
CA MET A 214 -7.87 -1.31 1.22
C MET A 214 -9.06 -1.71 2.11
N VAL A 215 -10.07 -0.85 2.25
CA VAL A 215 -11.29 -1.16 3.02
C VAL A 215 -12.00 -2.36 2.41
N TRP A 216 -12.29 -2.34 1.12
CA TRP A 216 -13.06 -3.42 0.50
C TRP A 216 -12.27 -4.71 0.42
N TYR A 217 -10.99 -4.66 0.06
CA TYR A 217 -10.22 -5.87 -0.28
C TYR A 217 -9.33 -6.40 0.83
N VAL A 218 -8.92 -5.56 1.78
CA VAL A 218 -8.05 -5.98 2.90
C VAL A 218 -8.86 -6.05 4.20
N ALA A 219 -9.53 -4.96 4.61
CA ALA A 219 -10.28 -4.94 5.86
C ALA A 219 -11.54 -5.82 5.80
N LEU A 220 -12.30 -5.70 4.71
CA LEU A 220 -13.56 -6.43 4.50
C LEU A 220 -13.41 -7.68 3.64
N ARG A 221 -12.17 -7.98 3.20
CA ARG A 221 -11.84 -9.25 2.56
C ARG A 221 -12.71 -9.51 1.32
N GLY A 222 -12.84 -8.51 0.46
CA GLY A 222 -13.60 -8.56 -0.79
C GLY A 222 -15.11 -8.38 -0.64
N TRP A 223 -15.64 -8.31 0.59
CA TRP A 223 -17.08 -8.10 0.79
C TRP A 223 -17.50 -6.65 0.48
N PRO A 224 -18.69 -6.42 -0.11
CA PRO A 224 -19.70 -7.41 -0.53
C PRO A 224 -19.46 -8.03 -1.91
N PHE A 225 -18.50 -7.54 -2.68
CA PHE A 225 -18.29 -7.91 -4.08
C PHE A 225 -17.98 -9.39 -4.29
N ALA A 226 -17.32 -10.05 -3.33
CA ALA A 226 -17.03 -11.48 -3.33
C ALA A 226 -18.30 -12.35 -3.52
N ARG A 227 -19.48 -11.86 -3.11
CA ARG A 227 -20.76 -12.57 -3.25
C ARG A 227 -21.31 -12.54 -4.69
N ILE A 228 -20.78 -11.68 -5.56
CA ILE A 228 -21.21 -11.55 -6.94
C ILE A 228 -20.51 -12.64 -7.78
N ARG A 229 -21.27 -13.67 -8.18
CA ARG A 229 -20.74 -14.83 -8.92
C ARG A 229 -20.21 -14.48 -10.31
N ARG A 230 -20.90 -13.59 -11.03
CA ARG A 230 -20.51 -13.19 -12.39
C ARG A 230 -19.31 -12.25 -12.32
N ARG A 231 -18.14 -12.69 -12.78
CA ARG A 231 -16.88 -11.93 -12.73
C ARG A 231 -17.02 -10.53 -13.35
N GLY A 232 -17.56 -10.42 -14.56
CA GLY A 232 -17.71 -9.12 -15.22
C GLY A 232 -18.54 -8.12 -14.39
N LEU A 233 -19.68 -8.58 -13.83
CA LEU A 233 -20.51 -7.75 -12.96
C LEU A 233 -19.77 -7.40 -11.66
N ARG A 234 -19.09 -8.38 -11.03
CA ARG A 234 -18.31 -8.18 -9.82
C ARG A 234 -17.25 -7.10 -10.01
N LEU A 235 -16.42 -7.24 -11.05
CA LEU A 235 -15.37 -6.28 -11.37
C LEU A 235 -15.97 -4.90 -11.66
N ALA A 236 -16.99 -4.81 -12.53
CA ALA A 236 -17.62 -3.53 -12.84
C ALA A 236 -18.17 -2.83 -11.59
N THR A 237 -18.92 -3.55 -10.75
CA THR A 237 -19.46 -2.98 -9.49
C THR A 237 -18.36 -2.55 -8.55
N ALA A 238 -17.29 -3.34 -8.40
CA ALA A 238 -16.24 -3.01 -7.44
C ALA A 238 -15.37 -1.85 -7.91
N HIS A 239 -15.03 -1.77 -9.20
CA HIS A 239 -14.35 -0.60 -9.77
C HIS A 239 -15.19 0.67 -9.57
N LEU A 240 -16.48 0.62 -9.91
CA LEU A 240 -17.38 1.76 -9.73
C LEU A 240 -17.50 2.15 -8.26
N SER A 241 -17.64 1.20 -7.34
CA SER A 241 -17.73 1.49 -5.90
C SER A 241 -16.45 2.09 -5.35
N VAL A 242 -15.27 1.56 -5.70
CA VAL A 242 -13.98 2.13 -5.25
C VAL A 242 -13.83 3.58 -5.73
N VAL A 243 -14.09 3.83 -7.01
CA VAL A 243 -13.96 5.17 -7.60
C VAL A 243 -14.99 6.12 -7.00
N ALA A 244 -16.26 5.73 -6.92
CA ALA A 244 -17.33 6.56 -6.38
C ALA A 244 -17.10 6.89 -4.91
N CYS A 245 -16.74 5.90 -4.08
CA CYS A 245 -16.44 6.15 -2.67
C CYS A 245 -15.19 7.02 -2.50
N GLY A 246 -14.12 6.79 -3.28
CA GLY A 246 -12.92 7.65 -3.27
C GLY A 246 -13.24 9.11 -3.62
N TRP A 247 -14.01 9.33 -4.68
CA TRP A 247 -14.48 10.65 -5.08
C TRP A 247 -15.34 11.31 -4.01
N VAL A 248 -16.38 10.62 -3.53
CA VAL A 248 -17.30 11.17 -2.53
C VAL A 248 -16.56 11.50 -1.24
N SER A 249 -15.66 10.64 -0.76
CA SER A 249 -14.86 10.92 0.44
C SER A 249 -13.93 12.11 0.27
N TYR A 250 -13.23 12.21 -0.88
CA TYR A 250 -12.37 13.34 -1.18
C TYR A 250 -13.17 14.65 -1.22
N LEU A 251 -14.23 14.69 -2.02
CA LEU A 251 -15.07 15.89 -2.19
C LEU A 251 -15.75 16.29 -0.88
N PHE A 252 -16.21 15.33 -0.09
CA PHE A 252 -16.79 15.61 1.23
C PHE A 252 -15.75 16.22 2.18
N ALA A 253 -14.53 15.66 2.23
CA ALA A 253 -13.48 16.21 3.08
C ALA A 253 -13.08 17.62 2.64
N GLU A 254 -12.88 17.84 1.35
CA GLU A 254 -12.46 19.13 0.80
C GLU A 254 -13.56 20.19 0.90
N HIS A 255 -14.78 19.89 0.44
CA HIS A 255 -15.83 20.90 0.27
C HIS A 255 -16.79 21.01 1.47
N VAL A 256 -16.98 19.94 2.24
CA VAL A 256 -17.90 19.95 3.40
C VAL A 256 -17.14 20.15 4.70
N LEU A 257 -16.00 19.47 4.88
CA LEU A 257 -15.17 19.63 6.08
C LEU A 257 -14.13 20.75 5.94
N GLY A 258 -13.91 21.27 4.74
CA GLY A 258 -12.93 22.34 4.48
C GLY A 258 -11.48 21.88 4.67
N TRP A 259 -11.20 20.59 4.47
CA TRP A 259 -9.86 20.05 4.66
C TRP A 259 -8.95 20.37 3.48
N GLU A 260 -7.74 20.80 3.79
CA GLU A 260 -6.68 20.95 2.79
C GLU A 260 -6.19 19.57 2.29
N PRO A 261 -5.66 19.48 1.05
CA PRO A 261 -5.15 18.24 0.47
C PRO A 261 -4.16 17.50 1.38
N GLY A 262 -3.27 18.23 2.06
CA GLY A 262 -2.32 17.65 3.01
C GLY A 262 -3.00 16.91 4.17
N ARG A 263 -4.10 17.43 4.71
CA ARG A 263 -4.86 16.76 5.77
C ARG A 263 -5.62 15.55 5.25
N ILE A 264 -6.16 15.62 4.03
CA ILE A 264 -6.84 14.48 3.38
C ILE A 264 -5.84 13.33 3.15
N ALA A 265 -4.64 13.64 2.64
CA ALA A 265 -3.58 12.67 2.44
C ALA A 265 -3.13 12.04 3.76
N GLU A 266 -2.98 12.84 4.81
CA GLU A 266 -2.55 12.40 6.13
C GLU A 266 -3.55 11.45 6.79
N VAL A 267 -4.83 11.81 6.80
CA VAL A 267 -5.89 10.94 7.34
C VAL A 267 -6.03 9.67 6.50
N SER A 268 -5.89 9.77 5.18
CA SER A 268 -5.92 8.61 4.28
C SER A 268 -4.74 7.67 4.53
N GLY A 269 -3.53 8.22 4.74
CA GLY A 269 -2.33 7.46 5.10
C GLY A 269 -2.49 6.74 6.44
N ALA A 270 -3.00 7.43 7.45
CA ALA A 270 -3.33 6.85 8.74
C ALA A 270 -4.39 5.75 8.63
N ALA A 271 -5.37 5.90 7.75
CA ALA A 271 -6.39 4.89 7.49
C ALA A 271 -5.82 3.64 6.82
N ILE A 272 -4.99 3.80 5.78
CA ILE A 272 -4.31 2.68 5.11
C ILE A 272 -3.40 1.93 6.08
N GLY A 273 -2.58 2.65 6.85
CA GLY A 273 -1.73 2.06 7.89
C GLY A 273 -2.54 1.32 8.94
N SER A 274 -3.66 1.89 9.39
CA SER A 274 -4.58 1.25 10.36
C SER A 274 -5.20 -0.03 9.80
N ILE A 275 -5.62 -0.03 8.52
CA ILE A 275 -6.16 -1.22 7.86
C ILE A 275 -5.12 -2.33 7.84
N LEU A 276 -3.87 -2.03 7.47
CA LEU A 276 -2.80 -3.01 7.45
C LEU A 276 -2.49 -3.55 8.85
N VAL A 277 -2.42 -2.70 9.86
CA VAL A 277 -2.21 -3.15 11.25
C VAL A 277 -3.37 -4.05 11.71
N VAL A 278 -4.61 -3.59 11.59
CA VAL A 278 -5.78 -4.31 12.11
C VAL A 278 -6.05 -5.60 11.32
N ALA A 279 -6.11 -5.51 9.99
CA ALA A 279 -6.58 -6.61 9.14
C ALA A 279 -5.46 -7.58 8.70
N MET A 280 -4.22 -7.11 8.60
CA MET A 280 -3.08 -7.92 8.13
C MET A 280 -2.16 -8.33 9.28
N LEU A 281 -1.63 -7.39 10.08
CA LEU A 281 -0.74 -7.73 11.20
C LEU A 281 -1.47 -8.56 12.28
N PHE A 282 -2.65 -8.09 12.70
CA PHE A 282 -3.49 -8.75 13.70
C PHE A 282 -4.54 -9.71 13.12
N GLU A 283 -4.59 -9.90 11.80
CA GLU A 283 -5.56 -10.79 11.12
C GLU A 283 -7.02 -10.55 11.53
N ALA A 284 -7.39 -9.28 11.71
CA ALA A 284 -8.70 -8.86 12.18
C ALA A 284 -9.04 -9.35 13.61
N TRP A 285 -8.07 -9.62 14.48
CA TRP A 285 -8.37 -9.88 15.89
C TRP A 285 -8.84 -8.60 16.61
N PRO A 286 -9.86 -8.67 17.50
CA PRO A 286 -10.63 -9.85 17.91
C PRO A 286 -11.82 -10.17 16.99
N ALA A 287 -12.11 -9.34 15.99
CA ALA A 287 -13.26 -9.46 15.09
C ALA A 287 -13.35 -10.80 14.33
N ILE A 288 -12.23 -11.46 14.05
CA ILE A 288 -12.18 -12.81 13.44
C ILE A 288 -12.90 -13.89 14.26
N ARG A 289 -13.16 -13.63 15.56
CA ARG A 289 -13.90 -14.52 16.46
C ARG A 289 -15.42 -14.34 16.38
N LEU A 290 -15.90 -13.29 15.72
CA LEU A 290 -17.32 -12.98 15.59
C LEU A 290 -17.91 -13.60 14.31
N THR A 291 -19.24 -13.55 14.19
CA THR A 291 -19.94 -13.84 12.94
C THR A 291 -19.64 -12.77 11.88
N GLU A 292 -19.91 -13.08 10.62
CA GLU A 292 -19.45 -12.32 9.45
C GLU A 292 -19.76 -10.81 9.53
N VAL A 293 -21.01 -10.42 9.80
CA VAL A 293 -21.41 -9.01 9.83
C VAL A 293 -20.86 -8.28 11.07
N PRO A 294 -21.07 -8.75 12.32
CA PRO A 294 -20.49 -8.11 13.49
C PRO A 294 -18.95 -8.05 13.46
N GLY A 295 -18.30 -9.08 12.94
CA GLY A 295 -16.84 -9.10 12.75
C GLY A 295 -16.40 -7.99 11.81
N ARG A 296 -16.97 -7.91 10.61
CA ARG A 296 -16.62 -6.84 9.65
C ARG A 296 -16.90 -5.45 10.19
N SER A 297 -18.03 -5.25 10.86
CA SER A 297 -18.33 -3.97 11.53
C SER A 297 -17.28 -3.62 12.58
N LEU A 298 -16.87 -4.59 13.41
CA LEU A 298 -15.84 -4.36 14.42
C LEU A 298 -14.48 -4.05 13.79
N VAL A 299 -14.10 -4.70 12.68
CA VAL A 299 -12.86 -4.33 11.94
C VAL A 299 -12.90 -2.87 11.52
N LEU A 300 -14.00 -2.41 10.93
CA LEU A 300 -14.13 -1.01 10.49
C LEU A 300 -14.07 -0.04 11.68
N VAL A 301 -14.72 -0.37 12.80
CA VAL A 301 -14.66 0.45 14.02
C VAL A 301 -13.21 0.54 14.53
N LEU A 302 -12.49 -0.57 14.59
CA LEU A 302 -11.09 -0.57 15.02
C LEU A 302 -10.21 0.24 14.08
N VAL A 303 -10.41 0.12 12.77
CA VAL A 303 -9.70 0.93 11.76
C VAL A 303 -9.98 2.42 11.98
N VAL A 304 -11.24 2.83 12.17
CA VAL A 304 -11.61 4.24 12.40
C VAL A 304 -10.98 4.76 13.69
N VAL A 305 -11.04 4.01 14.78
CA VAL A 305 -10.43 4.40 16.06
C VAL A 305 -8.91 4.53 15.92
N SER A 306 -8.24 3.55 15.33
CA SER A 306 -6.79 3.60 15.09
C SER A 306 -6.41 4.76 14.16
N THR A 307 -7.20 5.05 13.14
CA THR A 307 -6.99 6.18 12.23
C THR A 307 -7.07 7.50 12.99
N ALA A 308 -8.10 7.68 13.83
CA ALA A 308 -8.28 8.88 14.64
C ALA A 308 -7.11 9.06 15.61
N VAL A 309 -6.64 7.98 16.23
CA VAL A 309 -5.47 8.02 17.14
C VAL A 309 -4.20 8.40 16.37
N LEU A 310 -3.88 7.71 15.27
CA LEU A 310 -2.67 8.00 14.48
C LEU A 310 -2.68 9.42 13.93
N SER A 311 -3.80 9.87 13.36
CA SER A 311 -3.92 11.21 12.75
C SER A 311 -3.98 12.37 13.75
N SER A 312 -4.16 12.06 15.04
CA SER A 312 -4.10 13.05 16.13
C SER A 312 -2.74 13.05 16.83
N VAL A 313 -2.13 11.88 17.00
CA VAL A 313 -0.88 11.72 17.75
C VAL A 313 0.35 12.03 16.90
N LEU A 314 0.40 11.58 15.64
CA LEU A 314 1.61 11.72 14.82
C LEU A 314 2.01 13.17 14.52
N PRO A 315 1.09 14.12 14.26
CA PRO A 315 1.47 15.52 14.14
C PRO A 315 2.12 16.09 15.41
N VAL A 316 1.66 15.67 16.60
CA VAL A 316 2.26 16.06 17.88
C VAL A 316 3.66 15.45 18.03
N VAL A 317 3.82 14.19 17.66
CA VAL A 317 5.12 13.51 17.64
C VAL A 317 6.07 14.20 16.67
N ALA A 318 5.61 14.60 15.48
CA ALA A 318 6.40 15.34 14.50
C ALA A 318 6.98 16.62 15.11
N GLY A 319 6.15 17.39 15.83
CA GLY A 319 6.59 18.58 16.57
C GLY A 319 7.67 18.27 17.62
N SER A 320 7.49 17.19 18.39
CA SER A 320 8.49 16.75 19.39
C SER A 320 9.83 16.30 18.78
N LEU A 321 9.80 15.82 17.54
CA LEU A 321 10.98 15.41 16.77
C LEU A 321 11.64 16.58 16.01
N GLY A 322 11.13 17.81 16.18
CA GLY A 322 11.65 19.00 15.50
C GLY A 322 11.28 19.10 14.03
N VAL A 323 10.25 18.38 13.58
CA VAL A 323 9.71 18.54 12.21
C VAL A 323 9.01 19.90 12.12
N PRO A 324 9.35 20.75 11.13
CA PRO A 324 8.65 22.03 10.94
C PRO A 324 7.15 21.83 10.76
N GLU A 325 6.33 22.72 11.32
CA GLU A 325 4.86 22.63 11.29
C GLU A 325 4.31 22.42 9.87
N ARG A 326 4.84 23.18 8.89
CA ARG A 326 4.48 23.06 7.46
C ARG A 326 4.73 21.67 6.84
N GLN A 327 5.55 20.82 7.47
CA GLN A 327 5.88 19.48 7.01
C GLN A 327 5.32 18.40 7.94
N ALA A 328 4.67 18.75 9.05
CA ALA A 328 4.19 17.79 10.04
C ALA A 328 3.17 16.82 9.44
N LEU A 329 2.25 17.31 8.59
CA LEU A 329 1.25 16.47 7.91
C LEU A 329 1.91 15.56 6.86
N SER A 330 2.84 16.08 6.06
CA SER A 330 3.58 15.28 5.07
C SER A 330 4.44 14.20 5.74
N TRP A 331 5.07 14.52 6.87
CA TRP A 331 5.81 13.55 7.67
C TRP A 331 4.88 12.50 8.29
N SER A 332 3.73 12.88 8.84
CA SER A 332 2.72 11.94 9.36
C SER A 332 2.23 11.00 8.25
N THR A 333 1.97 11.54 7.06
CA THR A 333 1.61 10.76 5.87
C THR A 333 2.70 9.78 5.51
N HIS A 334 3.97 10.21 5.44
CA HIS A 334 5.11 9.32 5.20
C HIS A 334 5.26 8.23 6.26
N ALA A 335 5.16 8.59 7.54
CA ALA A 335 5.30 7.67 8.67
C ALA A 335 4.23 6.56 8.64
N THR A 336 3.01 6.89 8.20
CA THR A 336 1.90 5.93 8.13
C THR A 336 1.83 5.19 6.80
N LEU A 337 1.69 5.93 5.70
CA LEU A 337 1.44 5.39 4.37
C LEU A 337 2.66 4.68 3.78
N ASN A 338 3.86 5.17 4.08
CA ASN A 338 5.09 4.60 3.51
C ASN A 338 5.79 3.71 4.55
N ALA A 339 6.22 4.28 5.68
CA ALA A 339 7.02 3.54 6.64
C ALA A 339 6.24 2.41 7.34
N LEU A 340 5.15 2.73 8.03
CA LEU A 340 4.34 1.73 8.74
C LEU A 340 3.73 0.68 7.80
N SER A 341 3.11 1.14 6.72
CA SER A 341 2.45 0.26 5.76
C SER A 341 3.45 -0.70 5.10
N LEU A 342 4.62 -0.21 4.67
CA LEU A 342 5.66 -1.05 4.11
C LEU A 342 6.21 -2.03 5.16
N ALA A 343 6.45 -1.59 6.39
CA ALA A 343 6.94 -2.47 7.46
C ALA A 343 5.96 -3.62 7.75
N VAL A 344 4.64 -3.34 7.78
CA VAL A 344 3.61 -4.39 7.92
C VAL A 344 3.63 -5.34 6.72
N ILE A 345 3.68 -4.82 5.49
CA ILE A 345 3.66 -5.66 4.29
C ILE A 345 4.93 -6.52 4.21
N LEU A 346 6.10 -5.95 4.46
CA LEU A 346 7.35 -6.70 4.52
C LEU A 346 7.27 -7.79 5.57
N HIS A 347 6.85 -7.47 6.79
CA HIS A 347 6.75 -8.48 7.87
C HIS A 347 5.80 -9.62 7.51
N VAL A 348 4.58 -9.31 7.05
CA VAL A 348 3.52 -10.31 6.90
C VAL A 348 3.58 -11.02 5.54
N ALA A 349 3.75 -10.29 4.44
CA ALA A 349 3.75 -10.87 3.09
C ALA A 349 5.12 -11.40 2.68
N VAL A 350 6.17 -10.58 2.83
CA VAL A 350 7.51 -10.93 2.31
C VAL A 350 8.25 -11.89 3.26
N TRP A 351 8.28 -11.55 4.53
CA TRP A 351 8.97 -12.32 5.57
C TRP A 351 8.11 -13.39 6.23
N ARG A 352 6.85 -13.53 5.80
CA ARG A 352 5.88 -14.53 6.28
C ARG A 352 5.82 -14.64 7.81
N ARG A 353 5.83 -13.50 8.49
CA ARG A 353 5.81 -13.37 9.96
C ARG A 353 7.05 -13.98 10.65
N TRP A 354 8.24 -13.76 10.11
CA TRP A 354 9.51 -14.09 10.76
C TRP A 354 9.49 -13.69 12.25
N LEU A 355 9.76 -14.66 13.14
CA LEU A 355 9.62 -14.67 14.63
C LEU A 355 8.27 -15.14 15.22
N ALA A 356 7.23 -15.39 14.43
CA ALA A 356 5.89 -15.75 14.92
C ALA A 356 5.44 -17.19 14.60
N ASP A 357 6.29 -17.95 13.90
CA ASP A 357 6.21 -19.39 13.65
C ASP A 357 7.36 -20.10 14.37
#